data_AF-A0A182IAY0-F1
#
_entry.id   AF-A0A182IAY0-F1
#
_cell.length_a   1.000
_cell.length_b   1.000
_cell.length_c   1.000
_cell.angle_alpha   90.00
_cell.angle_beta   90.00
_cell.angle_gamma   90.00
#
_symmetry.space_group_name_H-M   'P 1'
#
loop_
_entity.id
_entity.type
_entity.pdbx_description
1 polymer ?
#
loop_
_entity_poly.entity_id
_entity_poly.type
_entity_poly.pdbx_seq_one_letter_code
_entity_poly.pdbx_strand_id
1 'polypeptide(L)'
;MYCGIALCVAALAALAVAGPAAVRQERSALSFRWCVPQELVDDCGRLTAAAGVPIGCVGGIDRLDCLRKVQNREADYLMADPEDVYVASHFDNADFAVFAELRTAEEPTAQFRYEGIMLVRAADNFRSLADLRGKRSCHTGFGRNVGYKIPVTRLQRAGVLKLPQGDGTLSPVERELAGLSELFSASCLPGSYSSDGGFDRLLKERYGNLCQRCAQPDRCAKDDRYAGYEGAIRCLVENGGDVAFSKTINVRKYFGLPVTSGGVPAGPAVNPTARPEDFVYLCEDGTTRPIAGGDGQPVCSWAQRPWQVLLGNGDLSGARLQELQSVGQQLHRYWTAPEQESDRATAQRLWIDRNAPLVARNETLAPRDYLARANYAEVIEREGRYGNVLRLCVVSEPERQKCELMRQAAYSRDIRPALSCVLKTHEACVAAVRDGTDADVVVLRTPNAQLEPLLWETFGDVMVAIADKTISRERLQTGPVALDLADERAVAAFGQLATRLPSLKSVDASAPEAAGAPIRIANSNALPQGEAADQKVLVCDDFTFQPLANVAMCHLRSNDERGPAAAVYVRRQVDEAVKDSVVHAFTALSDTFGHGQAREQVFRLFGPFRLRSGEQQLDLIFHHYAVALSAAKRS
;
A
#
# COMPACT_ATOMS: atom_id res chain seq x y z
N MET A 1 67.26 65.90 17.52
CA MET A 1 67.72 65.93 16.11
C MET A 1 66.87 64.93 15.34
N TYR A 2 66.09 65.42 14.35
CA TYR A 2 65.54 64.73 13.16
C TYR A 2 64.71 63.44 13.36
N CYS A 3 63.65 63.11 12.63
CA CYS A 3 62.84 63.68 11.55
C CYS A 3 61.63 62.72 11.42
N GLY A 4 60.39 63.20 11.28
CA GLY A 4 59.60 62.98 10.05
C GLY A 4 58.64 61.79 10.11
N ILE A 5 57.32 62.06 10.24
CA ILE A 5 56.25 61.11 9.93
C ILE A 5 55.35 61.79 8.89
N ALA A 6 55.28 61.21 7.70
CA ALA A 6 54.24 61.48 6.70
C ALA A 6 53.83 60.14 6.07
N LEU A 7 52.52 59.87 6.14
CA LEU A 7 51.89 58.64 5.65
C LEU A 7 51.98 58.51 4.12
N CYS A 8 52.38 57.33 3.64
CA CYS A 8 52.19 56.91 2.25
C CYS A 8 50.88 56.12 2.10
N VAL A 9 50.05 56.56 1.17
CA VAL A 9 48.93 55.82 0.58
C VAL A 9 49.50 54.92 -0.51
N ALA A 10 49.19 53.62 -0.48
CA ALA A 10 49.33 52.74 -1.64
C ALA A 10 48.12 51.80 -1.71
N ALA A 11 47.34 51.98 -2.78
CA ALA A 11 46.19 51.15 -3.13
C ALA A 11 46.68 49.81 -3.71
N LEU A 12 46.17 48.70 -3.19
CA LEU A 12 46.29 47.37 -3.79
C LEU A 12 44.92 46.93 -4.31
N ALA A 13 44.86 46.75 -5.63
CA ALA A 13 43.71 46.27 -6.35
C ALA A 13 43.40 44.81 -5.98
N ALA A 14 42.18 44.54 -5.52
CA ALA A 14 41.66 43.19 -5.36
C ALA A 14 41.00 42.76 -6.68
N LEU A 15 41.62 41.79 -7.35
CA LEU A 15 41.00 40.99 -8.41
C LEU A 15 39.89 40.14 -7.79
N ALA A 16 38.64 40.59 -7.93
CA ALA A 16 37.48 39.76 -7.63
C ALA A 16 37.31 38.71 -8.75
N VAL A 17 37.71 37.48 -8.46
CA VAL A 17 37.34 36.31 -9.25
C VAL A 17 35.83 36.11 -9.08
N ALA A 18 35.07 36.42 -10.12
CA ALA A 18 33.65 36.10 -10.20
C ALA A 18 33.48 34.58 -10.28
N GLY A 19 33.24 33.96 -9.12
CA GLY A 19 32.75 32.58 -8.97
C GLY A 19 31.28 32.58 -8.48
N PRO A 20 30.58 31.44 -8.57
CA PRO A 20 29.43 31.23 -9.42
C PRO A 20 28.14 31.79 -8.84
N ALA A 21 27.88 33.08 -9.05
CA ALA A 21 26.52 33.62 -8.95
C ALA A 21 25.60 33.06 -10.07
N ALA A 22 26.18 32.59 -11.18
CA ALA A 22 25.48 32.04 -12.33
C ALA A 22 24.81 30.68 -12.09
N VAL A 23 25.25 29.89 -11.10
CA VAL A 23 24.59 28.61 -10.76
C VAL A 23 23.38 28.81 -9.82
N ARG A 24 23.25 30.00 -9.20
CA ARG A 24 22.10 30.33 -8.36
C ARG A 24 20.93 30.92 -9.15
N GLN A 25 21.16 31.30 -10.41
CA GLN A 25 20.24 32.08 -11.23
C GLN A 25 19.49 31.27 -12.32
N GLU A 26 19.67 29.94 -12.36
CA GLU A 26 18.81 28.99 -13.09
C GLU A 26 17.71 28.35 -12.20
N ARG A 27 17.59 28.76 -10.93
CA ARG A 27 16.55 28.28 -9.99
C ARG A 27 15.20 29.02 -10.09
N SER A 28 14.94 29.73 -11.18
CA SER A 28 13.68 30.47 -11.38
C SER A 28 13.03 30.15 -12.72
N ALA A 29 12.09 29.19 -12.73
CA ALA A 29 10.97 29.17 -13.71
C ALA A 29 9.84 28.15 -13.38
N LEU A 30 9.77 27.52 -12.22
CA LEU A 30 8.62 26.70 -11.81
C LEU A 30 8.04 27.32 -10.53
N SER A 31 6.81 27.83 -10.58
CA SER A 31 6.16 28.53 -9.45
C SER A 31 5.81 27.55 -8.32
N PHE A 32 5.59 26.27 -8.67
CA PHE A 32 5.22 25.20 -7.74
C PHE A 32 5.93 23.87 -8.04
N ARG A 33 6.28 23.12 -7.00
CA ARG A 33 6.96 21.81 -7.09
C ARG A 33 6.03 20.70 -6.60
N TRP A 34 5.59 19.85 -7.52
CA TRP A 34 4.80 18.67 -7.25
C TRP A 34 5.70 17.47 -7.00
N CYS A 35 5.61 16.85 -5.82
CA CYS A 35 6.28 15.59 -5.57
C CYS A 35 5.48 14.40 -6.13
N VAL A 36 6.13 13.59 -6.96
CA VAL A 36 5.58 12.39 -7.59
C VAL A 36 6.54 11.21 -7.38
N PRO A 37 6.06 9.95 -7.47
CA PRO A 37 6.96 8.79 -7.51
C PRO A 37 8.06 8.97 -8.55
N GLN A 38 9.29 8.53 -8.22
CA GLN A 38 10.48 8.75 -9.04
C GLN A 38 10.28 8.30 -10.49
N GLU A 39 9.57 7.19 -10.69
CA GLU A 39 9.23 6.61 -11.99
C GLU A 39 8.23 7.43 -12.83
N LEU A 40 7.60 8.46 -12.26
CA LEU A 40 6.63 9.34 -12.91
C LEU A 40 7.14 10.77 -13.12
N VAL A 41 8.40 11.07 -12.76
CA VAL A 41 8.94 12.44 -12.83
C VAL A 41 8.97 12.97 -14.27
N ASP A 42 9.43 12.17 -15.22
CA ASP A 42 9.55 12.56 -16.63
C ASP A 42 8.16 12.75 -17.26
N ASP A 43 7.23 11.82 -16.98
CA ASP A 43 5.84 11.92 -17.39
C ASP A 43 5.20 13.19 -16.82
N CYS A 44 5.42 13.47 -15.53
CA CYS A 44 4.93 14.67 -14.87
C CYS A 44 5.47 15.94 -15.55
N GLY A 45 6.78 16.03 -15.78
CA GLY A 45 7.39 17.21 -16.41
C GLY A 45 6.89 17.44 -17.84
N ARG A 46 6.74 16.36 -18.61
CA ARG A 46 6.18 16.42 -19.97
C ARG A 46 4.73 16.90 -19.95
N LEU A 47 3.89 16.34 -19.08
CA LEU A 47 2.47 16.66 -19.00
C LEU A 47 2.20 18.07 -18.47
N THR A 48 2.99 18.58 -17.52
CA THR A 48 2.86 19.97 -17.04
C THR A 48 3.33 20.99 -18.08
N ALA A 49 4.43 20.69 -18.79
CA ALA A 49 4.93 21.53 -19.87
C ALA A 49 3.93 21.63 -21.04
N ALA A 50 3.37 20.50 -21.48
CA ALA A 50 2.39 20.49 -22.57
C ALA A 50 1.07 21.21 -22.21
N ALA A 51 0.66 21.18 -20.94
CA ALA A 51 -0.48 21.97 -20.45
C ALA A 51 -0.15 23.46 -20.21
N GLY A 52 1.12 23.87 -20.38
CA GLY A 52 1.58 25.26 -20.22
C GLY A 52 1.45 25.79 -18.79
N VAL A 53 1.54 24.91 -17.78
CA VAL A 53 1.41 25.31 -16.36
C VAL A 53 2.78 25.37 -15.68
N PRO A 54 3.03 26.34 -14.78
CA PRO A 54 4.32 26.53 -14.12
C PRO A 54 4.52 25.55 -12.94
N ILE A 55 4.30 24.26 -13.16
CA ILE A 55 4.44 23.19 -12.18
C ILE A 55 5.65 22.32 -12.55
N GLY A 56 6.64 22.31 -11.65
CA GLY A 56 7.80 21.42 -11.71
C GLY A 56 7.56 20.13 -10.95
N CYS A 57 8.28 19.08 -11.32
CA CYS A 57 8.11 17.75 -10.74
C CYS A 57 9.38 17.33 -9.98
N VAL A 58 9.18 16.85 -8.75
CA VAL A 58 10.24 16.37 -7.86
C VAL A 58 10.01 14.90 -7.59
N GLY A 59 11.05 14.08 -7.76
CA GLY A 59 10.97 12.64 -7.48
C GLY A 59 11.13 12.32 -6.00
N GLY A 60 10.18 11.54 -5.47
CA GLY A 60 10.33 10.80 -4.23
C GLY A 60 10.48 9.30 -4.51
N ILE A 61 11.24 8.58 -3.68
CA ILE A 61 11.33 7.11 -3.78
C ILE A 61 9.94 6.47 -3.68
N ASP A 62 9.14 6.99 -2.76
CA ASP A 62 7.76 6.64 -2.53
C ASP A 62 7.00 7.84 -1.95
N ARG A 63 5.71 7.66 -1.68
CA ARG A 63 4.87 8.75 -1.19
C ARG A 63 5.28 9.23 0.21
N LEU A 64 5.84 8.38 1.05
CA LEU A 64 6.32 8.80 2.38
C LEU A 64 7.64 9.59 2.29
N ASP A 65 8.50 9.29 1.32
CA ASP A 65 9.62 10.17 0.95
C ASP A 65 9.10 11.53 0.45
N CYS A 66 8.05 11.53 -0.39
CA CYS A 66 7.40 12.77 -0.81
C CYS A 66 6.82 13.59 0.36
N LEU A 67 6.19 12.96 1.36
CA LEU A 67 5.74 13.67 2.57
C LEU A 67 6.91 14.39 3.25
N ARG A 68 8.06 13.71 3.41
CA ARG A 68 9.26 14.31 3.99
C ARG A 68 9.81 15.45 3.14
N LYS A 69 9.81 15.30 1.81
CA LYS A 69 10.21 16.37 0.88
C LYS A 69 9.32 17.60 0.98
N VAL A 70 8.00 17.41 1.14
CA VAL A 70 7.07 18.52 1.34
C VAL A 70 7.29 19.20 2.69
N GLN A 71 7.45 18.43 3.78
CA GLN A 71 7.82 18.95 5.09
C GLN A 71 9.10 19.81 5.03
N ASN A 72 10.13 19.31 4.33
CA ASN A 72 11.44 19.94 4.19
C ASN A 72 11.49 21.08 3.15
N ARG A 73 10.36 21.41 2.50
CA ARG A 73 10.29 22.38 1.40
C ARG A 73 11.21 22.03 0.21
N GLU A 74 11.52 20.75 0.02
CA GLU A 74 12.12 20.25 -1.22
C GLU A 74 11.07 20.13 -2.33
N ALA A 75 9.81 19.91 -1.94
CA ALA A 75 8.62 20.01 -2.77
C ALA A 75 7.55 20.87 -2.07
N ASP A 76 6.55 21.33 -2.82
CA ASP A 76 5.49 22.19 -2.29
C ASP A 76 4.24 21.38 -1.91
N TYR A 77 3.91 20.35 -2.69
CA TYR A 77 2.75 19.49 -2.44
C TYR A 77 2.88 18.10 -3.07
N LEU A 78 1.98 17.20 -2.68
CA LEU A 78 1.83 15.85 -3.23
C LEU A 78 0.34 15.43 -3.24
N MET A 79 0.03 14.35 -3.95
CA MET A 79 -1.26 13.66 -3.79
C MET A 79 -1.17 12.69 -2.60
N ALA A 80 -2.16 12.73 -1.72
CA ALA A 80 -2.20 11.94 -0.50
C ALA A 80 -3.56 11.24 -0.33
N ASP A 81 -3.53 9.96 0.04
CA ASP A 81 -4.68 9.26 0.59
C ASP A 81 -4.95 9.74 2.04
N PRO A 82 -6.18 9.57 2.59
CA PRO A 82 -6.44 9.83 4.01
C PRO A 82 -5.46 9.12 4.96
N GLU A 83 -5.01 7.93 4.58
CA GLU A 83 -3.98 7.17 5.29
C GLU A 83 -2.60 7.86 5.28
N ASP A 84 -2.25 8.59 4.22
CA ASP A 84 -1.03 9.40 4.16
C ASP A 84 -1.17 10.69 4.97
N VAL A 85 -2.36 11.31 4.94
CA VAL A 85 -2.70 12.47 5.78
C VAL A 85 -2.55 12.12 7.27
N TYR A 86 -2.93 10.89 7.66
CA TYR A 86 -2.71 10.38 9.01
C TYR A 86 -1.21 10.30 9.34
N VAL A 87 -0.39 9.72 8.46
CA VAL A 87 1.07 9.68 8.65
C VAL A 87 1.64 11.10 8.78
N ALA A 88 1.26 12.02 7.90
CA ALA A 88 1.67 13.42 7.91
C ALA A 88 1.31 14.13 9.23
N SER A 89 0.16 13.80 9.83
CA SER A 89 -0.29 14.37 11.12
C SER A 89 0.52 13.91 12.35
N HIS A 90 1.40 12.92 12.16
CA HIS A 90 2.31 12.35 13.16
C HIS A 90 3.78 12.73 12.90
N PHE A 91 4.05 13.57 11.89
CA PHE A 91 5.38 14.14 11.71
C PHE A 91 5.62 15.23 12.75
N ASP A 92 6.82 15.22 13.35
CA ASP A 92 7.20 16.23 14.33
C ASP A 92 7.27 17.62 13.70
N ASN A 93 6.68 18.61 14.36
CA ASN A 93 6.68 20.02 13.92
C ASN A 93 6.19 20.24 12.47
N ALA A 94 5.24 19.41 12.03
CA ALA A 94 4.67 19.48 10.70
C ALA A 94 3.56 20.52 10.58
N ASP A 95 3.56 21.25 9.48
CA ASP A 95 2.60 22.30 9.15
C ASP A 95 1.87 22.03 7.82
N PHE A 96 1.63 20.76 7.51
CA PHE A 96 0.91 20.39 6.29
C PHE A 96 -0.49 21.01 6.22
N ALA A 97 -0.95 21.23 4.99
CA ALA A 97 -2.23 21.84 4.69
C ALA A 97 -2.96 21.07 3.57
N VAL A 98 -4.16 20.57 3.88
CA VAL A 98 -5.08 20.01 2.88
C VAL A 98 -5.75 21.16 2.14
N PHE A 99 -5.51 21.28 0.83
CA PHE A 99 -5.98 22.45 0.06
C PHE A 99 -6.87 22.12 -1.14
N ALA A 100 -6.94 20.85 -1.54
CA ALA A 100 -7.87 20.36 -2.55
C ALA A 100 -8.22 18.89 -2.30
N GLU A 101 -9.36 18.47 -2.84
CA GLU A 101 -9.88 17.10 -2.74
C GLU A 101 -10.09 16.53 -4.13
N LEU A 102 -9.70 15.28 -4.36
CA LEU A 102 -10.12 14.52 -5.53
C LEU A 102 -11.45 13.83 -5.20
N ARG A 103 -12.53 14.33 -5.80
CA ARG A 103 -13.89 13.82 -5.62
C ARG A 103 -14.34 13.04 -6.84
N THR A 104 -15.42 12.28 -6.78
CA THR A 104 -15.97 11.64 -7.99
C THR A 104 -16.79 12.64 -8.80
N ALA A 105 -16.84 12.45 -10.12
CA ALA A 105 -17.73 13.21 -11.00
C ALA A 105 -19.22 13.00 -10.65
N GLU A 106 -19.55 11.84 -10.05
CA GLU A 106 -20.89 11.54 -9.57
C GLU A 106 -21.24 12.25 -8.24
N GLU A 107 -20.24 12.59 -7.42
CA GLU A 107 -20.42 13.16 -6.08
C GLU A 107 -19.52 14.39 -5.82
N PRO A 108 -19.52 15.42 -6.71
CA PRO A 108 -18.57 16.53 -6.63
C PRO A 108 -18.82 17.43 -5.42
N THR A 109 -20.01 17.38 -4.82
CA THR A 109 -20.38 18.18 -3.65
C THR A 109 -20.42 17.37 -2.36
N ALA A 110 -20.27 16.04 -2.42
CA ALA A 110 -20.32 15.21 -1.23
C ALA A 110 -19.14 15.52 -0.30
N GLN A 111 -19.44 15.62 1.00
CA GLN A 111 -18.45 15.98 2.01
C GLN A 111 -17.37 14.90 2.18
N PHE A 112 -17.72 13.63 1.94
CA PHE A 112 -16.85 12.47 2.18
C PHE A 112 -16.91 11.49 1.01
N ARG A 113 -15.83 10.73 0.78
CA ARG A 113 -15.70 9.75 -0.29
C ARG A 113 -16.67 8.59 -0.18
N TYR A 114 -16.97 8.21 1.05
CA TYR A 114 -18.07 7.32 1.31
C TYR A 114 -18.52 7.43 2.76
N GLU A 115 -19.79 7.18 2.94
CA GLU A 115 -20.46 7.10 4.21
C GLU A 115 -20.93 5.66 4.42
N GLY A 116 -20.41 5.01 5.46
CA GLY A 116 -20.86 3.69 5.85
C GLY A 116 -22.19 3.80 6.60
N ILE A 117 -23.20 3.07 6.13
CA ILE A 117 -24.54 3.10 6.68
C ILE A 117 -24.96 1.72 7.18
N MET A 118 -25.99 1.71 8.03
CA MET A 118 -26.79 0.53 8.35
C MET A 118 -28.17 0.73 7.77
N LEU A 119 -28.55 -0.12 6.82
CA LEU A 119 -29.87 -0.12 6.21
C LEU A 119 -30.71 -1.21 6.89
N VAL A 120 -31.87 -0.84 7.41
CA VAL A 120 -32.81 -1.77 8.06
C VAL A 120 -34.20 -1.60 7.47
N ARG A 121 -35.08 -2.58 7.68
CA ARG A 121 -36.50 -2.42 7.34
C ARG A 121 -37.20 -1.50 8.33
N ALA A 122 -38.02 -0.60 7.81
CA ALA A 122 -38.85 0.29 8.63
C ALA A 122 -39.80 -0.49 9.55
N ALA A 123 -40.37 -1.59 9.04
CA ALA A 123 -41.33 -2.44 9.78
C ALA A 123 -40.73 -3.12 11.02
N ASP A 124 -39.40 -3.27 11.09
CA ASP A 124 -38.73 -3.90 12.23
C ASP A 124 -38.64 -2.95 13.45
N ASN A 125 -38.95 -1.65 13.26
CA ASN A 125 -39.12 -0.64 14.31
C ASN A 125 -38.00 -0.58 15.36
N PHE A 126 -36.74 -0.54 14.90
CA PHE A 126 -35.57 -0.39 15.75
C PHE A 126 -35.70 0.85 16.65
N ARG A 127 -35.48 0.65 17.96
CA ARG A 127 -35.45 1.70 18.99
C ARG A 127 -34.07 1.91 19.57
N SER A 128 -33.21 0.91 19.44
CA SER A 128 -31.83 0.95 19.89
C SER A 128 -30.94 0.03 19.07
N LEU A 129 -29.63 0.20 19.20
CA LEU A 129 -28.67 -0.74 18.60
C LEU A 129 -28.74 -2.14 19.21
N ALA A 130 -29.28 -2.29 20.42
CA ALA A 130 -29.43 -3.59 21.06
C ALA A 130 -30.43 -4.50 20.31
N ASP A 131 -31.34 -3.91 19.54
CA ASP A 131 -32.35 -4.64 18.74
C ASP A 131 -31.74 -5.39 17.55
N LEU A 132 -30.44 -5.18 17.27
CA LEU A 132 -29.67 -5.97 16.32
C LEU A 132 -29.43 -7.41 16.79
N ARG A 133 -29.58 -7.70 18.09
CA ARG A 133 -29.39 -9.06 18.62
C ARG A 133 -30.40 -10.03 18.01
N GLY A 134 -29.89 -11.16 17.52
CA GLY A 134 -30.68 -12.20 16.86
C GLY A 134 -31.18 -11.83 15.46
N LYS A 135 -30.86 -10.64 14.94
CA LYS A 135 -31.21 -10.25 13.57
C LYS A 135 -30.33 -10.97 12.55
N ARG A 136 -30.76 -10.94 11.29
CA ARG A 136 -30.06 -11.51 10.15
C ARG A 136 -29.27 -10.42 9.45
N SER A 137 -27.97 -10.59 9.23
CA SER A 137 -27.11 -9.50 8.73
C SER A 137 -26.56 -9.74 7.32
N CYS A 138 -26.41 -8.66 6.56
CA CYS A 138 -25.86 -8.68 5.20
C CYS A 138 -24.62 -7.80 5.14
N HIS A 139 -23.46 -8.42 4.89
CA HIS A 139 -22.17 -7.76 4.90
C HIS A 139 -21.59 -7.68 3.49
N THR A 140 -20.90 -6.58 3.17
CA THR A 140 -20.22 -6.47 1.86
C THR A 140 -19.11 -7.51 1.66
N GLY A 141 -18.59 -8.07 2.75
CA GLY A 141 -17.52 -9.06 2.77
C GLY A 141 -16.56 -8.89 3.94
N PHE A 142 -15.96 -9.99 4.36
CA PHE A 142 -14.97 -10.05 5.44
C PHE A 142 -13.76 -9.18 5.13
N GLY A 143 -13.25 -8.46 6.15
CA GLY A 143 -12.10 -7.57 6.02
C GLY A 143 -12.37 -6.28 5.22
N ARG A 144 -13.59 -6.02 4.75
CA ARG A 144 -13.93 -4.76 4.07
C ARG A 144 -14.28 -3.66 5.06
N ASN A 145 -14.03 -2.40 4.69
CA ASN A 145 -14.26 -1.26 5.58
C ASN A 145 -15.73 -1.16 6.02
N VAL A 146 -16.63 -0.82 5.09
CA VAL A 146 -18.02 -0.48 5.41
C VAL A 146 -18.85 -1.69 5.82
N GLY A 147 -18.62 -2.86 5.21
CA GLY A 147 -19.40 -4.06 5.52
C GLY A 147 -18.85 -4.93 6.63
N TYR A 148 -17.70 -4.63 7.22
CA TYR A 148 -17.11 -5.46 8.28
C TYR A 148 -16.40 -4.64 9.35
N LYS A 149 -15.29 -3.96 9.01
CA LYS A 149 -14.44 -3.28 10.00
C LYS A 149 -15.21 -2.20 10.77
N ILE A 150 -15.91 -1.31 10.07
CA ILE A 150 -16.69 -0.22 10.66
C ILE A 150 -17.81 -0.77 11.58
N PRO A 151 -18.71 -1.67 11.09
CA PRO A 151 -19.74 -2.28 11.94
C PRO A 151 -19.17 -2.97 13.19
N VAL A 152 -18.13 -3.80 13.04
CA VAL A 152 -17.51 -4.50 14.18
C VAL A 152 -17.03 -3.50 15.24
N THR A 153 -16.31 -2.47 14.82
CA THR A 153 -15.76 -1.44 15.71
C THR A 153 -16.85 -0.68 16.47
N ARG A 154 -17.84 -0.18 15.73
CA ARG A 154 -18.86 0.69 16.28
C ARG A 154 -19.81 -0.09 17.18
N LEU A 155 -20.17 -1.32 16.81
CA LEU A 155 -21.01 -2.20 17.64
C LEU A 155 -20.29 -2.66 18.91
N GLN A 156 -18.97 -2.87 18.86
CA GLN A 156 -18.16 -3.14 20.06
C GLN A 156 -18.15 -1.95 21.02
N ARG A 157 -17.86 -0.75 20.50
CA ARG A 157 -17.86 0.48 21.30
C ARG A 157 -19.22 0.78 21.92
N ALA A 158 -20.30 0.50 21.18
CA ALA A 158 -21.67 0.62 21.69
C ALA A 158 -22.07 -0.49 22.69
N GLY A 159 -21.20 -1.47 22.98
CA GLY A 159 -21.48 -2.59 23.88
C GLY A 159 -22.50 -3.60 23.34
N VAL A 160 -22.82 -3.53 22.05
CA VAL A 160 -23.77 -4.44 21.38
C VAL A 160 -23.06 -5.73 20.98
N LEU A 161 -21.93 -5.60 20.29
CA LEU A 161 -21.06 -6.72 19.91
C LEU A 161 -20.11 -7.03 21.07
N LYS A 162 -20.29 -8.19 21.69
CA LYS A 162 -19.40 -8.70 22.74
C LYS A 162 -18.46 -9.72 22.15
N LEU A 163 -17.16 -9.53 22.35
CA LEU A 163 -16.17 -10.53 22.00
C LEU A 163 -15.92 -11.47 23.18
N PRO A 164 -15.63 -12.76 22.95
CA PRO A 164 -15.10 -13.66 23.98
C PRO A 164 -13.88 -13.07 24.67
N GLN A 165 -13.56 -13.51 25.89
CA GLN A 165 -12.38 -13.01 26.60
C GLN A 165 -11.08 -13.35 25.84
N GLY A 166 -10.06 -12.50 25.99
CA GLY A 166 -8.75 -12.70 25.38
C GLY A 166 -7.84 -13.56 26.26
N ASP A 167 -8.27 -14.76 26.63
CA ASP A 167 -7.51 -15.69 27.46
C ASP A 167 -6.48 -16.53 26.68
N GLY A 168 -6.37 -16.29 25.37
CA GLY A 168 -5.46 -16.98 24.45
C GLY A 168 -6.05 -18.23 23.79
N THR A 169 -7.29 -18.63 24.12
CA THR A 169 -7.93 -19.82 23.54
C THR A 169 -8.36 -19.65 22.08
N LEU A 170 -8.79 -18.44 21.72
CA LEU A 170 -9.24 -18.10 20.38
C LEU A 170 -8.31 -17.07 19.76
N SER A 171 -7.96 -17.28 18.49
CA SER A 171 -7.31 -16.23 17.70
C SER A 171 -8.21 -15.00 17.66
N PRO A 172 -7.67 -13.79 17.49
CA PRO A 172 -8.54 -12.63 17.51
C PRO A 172 -9.49 -12.55 16.30
N VAL A 173 -9.13 -13.19 15.17
CA VAL A 173 -10.05 -13.41 14.04
C VAL A 173 -11.28 -14.12 14.54
N GLU A 174 -11.03 -15.20 15.25
CA GLU A 174 -12.03 -16.13 15.67
C GLU A 174 -12.88 -15.53 16.78
N ARG A 175 -12.31 -14.69 17.65
CA ARG A 175 -13.08 -13.89 18.61
C ARG A 175 -14.07 -12.97 17.90
N GLU A 176 -13.67 -12.27 16.83
CA GLU A 176 -14.58 -11.44 16.03
C GLU A 176 -15.69 -12.29 15.39
N LEU A 177 -15.33 -13.41 14.76
CA LEU A 177 -16.30 -14.33 14.14
C LEU A 177 -17.28 -14.90 15.17
N ALA A 178 -16.80 -15.36 16.32
CA ALA A 178 -17.62 -15.86 17.41
C ALA A 178 -18.57 -14.78 17.95
N GLY A 179 -18.08 -13.57 18.18
CA GLY A 179 -18.92 -12.45 18.63
C GLY A 179 -20.01 -12.08 17.60
N LEU A 180 -19.67 -12.06 16.30
CA LEU A 180 -20.63 -11.81 15.23
C LEU A 180 -21.66 -12.94 15.10
N SER A 181 -21.20 -14.19 15.21
CA SER A 181 -22.02 -15.40 15.14
C SER A 181 -23.01 -15.47 16.30
N GLU A 182 -22.62 -14.99 17.50
CA GLU A 182 -23.51 -14.86 18.65
C GLU A 182 -24.49 -13.68 18.50
N LEU A 183 -24.04 -12.54 17.95
CA LEU A 183 -24.86 -11.35 17.78
C LEU A 183 -25.99 -11.56 16.75
N PHE A 184 -25.68 -12.19 15.62
CA PHE A 184 -26.61 -12.36 14.50
C PHE A 184 -27.03 -13.81 14.32
N SER A 185 -28.34 -14.05 14.17
CA SER A 185 -28.87 -15.42 14.03
C SER A 185 -28.45 -16.10 12.72
N ALA A 186 -28.25 -15.31 11.66
CA ALA A 186 -27.71 -15.74 10.38
C ALA A 186 -27.14 -14.55 9.62
N SER A 187 -26.11 -14.74 8.81
CA SER A 187 -25.50 -13.66 8.03
C SER A 187 -25.14 -14.09 6.62
N CYS A 188 -24.88 -13.10 5.76
CA CYS A 188 -23.97 -13.27 4.63
C CYS A 188 -22.72 -12.46 4.88
N LEU A 189 -21.63 -13.12 5.29
CA LEU A 189 -20.30 -12.57 5.46
C LEU A 189 -19.30 -13.25 4.50
N PRO A 190 -19.31 -12.87 3.22
CA PRO A 190 -18.52 -13.53 2.20
C PRO A 190 -17.02 -13.20 2.29
N GLY A 191 -16.15 -14.14 1.95
CA GLY A 191 -14.71 -13.93 1.84
C GLY A 191 -13.87 -15.04 2.45
N SER A 192 -12.56 -14.78 2.58
CA SER A 192 -11.61 -15.70 3.22
C SER A 192 -11.30 -15.19 4.62
N TYR A 193 -11.60 -15.97 5.64
CA TYR A 193 -11.36 -15.69 7.06
C TYR A 193 -9.89 -15.93 7.43
N SER A 194 -9.22 -16.83 6.70
CA SER A 194 -7.79 -17.13 6.81
C SER A 194 -7.12 -17.11 5.42
N SER A 195 -5.81 -16.88 5.40
CA SER A 195 -4.97 -17.12 4.21
C SER A 195 -4.70 -18.62 4.00
N ASP A 196 -4.77 -19.42 5.06
CA ASP A 196 -4.72 -20.89 4.97
C ASP A 196 -6.11 -21.43 4.62
N GLY A 197 -6.20 -22.13 3.48
CA GLY A 197 -7.48 -22.65 2.97
C GLY A 197 -8.08 -23.78 3.81
N GLY A 198 -7.27 -24.52 4.57
CA GLY A 198 -7.74 -25.54 5.50
C GLY A 198 -8.42 -24.91 6.71
N PHE A 199 -7.75 -23.94 7.33
CA PHE A 199 -8.25 -23.20 8.47
C PHE A 199 -9.45 -22.31 8.11
N ASP A 200 -9.45 -21.70 6.92
CA ASP A 200 -10.59 -20.95 6.41
C ASP A 200 -11.88 -21.79 6.37
N ARG A 201 -11.78 -23.02 5.86
CA ARG A 201 -12.90 -23.97 5.80
C ARG A 201 -13.35 -24.37 7.21
N LEU A 202 -12.43 -24.68 8.12
CA LEU A 202 -12.76 -25.00 9.51
C LEU A 202 -13.50 -23.86 10.23
N LEU A 203 -13.06 -22.61 10.02
CA LEU A 203 -13.75 -21.43 10.58
C LEU A 203 -15.16 -21.29 10.00
N LYS A 204 -15.34 -21.49 8.69
CA LYS A 204 -16.67 -21.43 8.05
C LYS A 204 -17.60 -22.55 8.50
N GLU A 205 -17.08 -23.74 8.72
CA GLU A 205 -17.86 -24.86 9.28
C GLU A 205 -18.29 -24.55 10.73
N ARG A 206 -17.37 -24.04 11.56
CA ARG A 206 -17.64 -23.69 12.97
C ARG A 206 -18.63 -22.54 13.13
N TYR A 207 -18.52 -21.51 12.29
CA TYR A 207 -19.38 -20.32 12.31
C TYR A 207 -20.32 -20.28 11.10
N GLY A 208 -20.92 -21.42 10.75
CA GLY A 208 -21.71 -21.59 9.51
C GLY A 208 -22.90 -20.65 9.39
N ASN A 209 -23.46 -20.16 10.50
CA ASN A 209 -24.53 -19.15 10.48
C ASN A 209 -24.07 -17.85 9.79
N LEU A 210 -22.79 -17.50 9.81
CA LEU A 210 -22.27 -16.29 9.17
C LEU A 210 -22.33 -16.31 7.63
N CYS A 211 -22.53 -17.49 7.03
CA CYS A 211 -22.64 -17.66 5.58
C CYS A 211 -24.04 -18.06 5.11
N GLN A 212 -24.96 -18.35 6.03
CA GLN A 212 -26.27 -18.92 5.75
C GLN A 212 -27.18 -18.05 4.85
N ARG A 213 -26.97 -16.73 4.80
CA ARG A 213 -27.71 -15.80 3.92
C ARG A 213 -26.99 -15.47 2.63
N CYS A 214 -25.82 -16.06 2.37
CA CYS A 214 -25.18 -15.91 1.07
C CYS A 214 -25.93 -16.73 0.01
N ALA A 215 -25.71 -16.42 -1.27
CA ALA A 215 -26.37 -17.15 -2.35
C ALA A 215 -25.84 -18.58 -2.46
N GLN A 216 -24.57 -18.79 -2.12
CA GLN A 216 -23.92 -20.10 -2.00
C GLN A 216 -23.34 -20.24 -0.59
N PRO A 217 -24.14 -20.66 0.42
CA PRO A 217 -23.69 -20.73 1.81
C PRO A 217 -22.44 -21.60 2.02
N ASP A 218 -22.33 -22.72 1.31
CA ASP A 218 -21.18 -23.64 1.43
C ASP A 218 -19.86 -23.03 0.91
N ARG A 219 -19.96 -22.12 -0.08
CA ARG A 219 -18.79 -21.48 -0.70
C ARG A 219 -18.44 -20.15 -0.01
N CYS A 220 -19.45 -19.32 0.24
CA CYS A 220 -19.34 -18.04 0.94
C CYS A 220 -18.17 -17.17 0.43
N ALA A 221 -18.00 -17.12 -0.89
CA ALA A 221 -16.83 -16.50 -1.53
C ALA A 221 -17.04 -15.01 -1.83
N LYS A 222 -15.94 -14.30 -2.12
CA LYS A 222 -15.93 -12.85 -2.38
C LYS A 222 -16.78 -12.42 -3.58
N ASP A 223 -17.04 -13.35 -4.51
CA ASP A 223 -17.83 -13.18 -5.74
C ASP A 223 -19.29 -13.65 -5.57
N ASP A 224 -19.75 -13.93 -4.35
CA ASP A 224 -21.16 -14.27 -4.09
C ASP A 224 -22.11 -13.14 -4.55
N ARG A 225 -23.30 -13.49 -5.03
CA ARG A 225 -24.34 -12.54 -5.49
C ARG A 225 -24.73 -11.51 -4.42
N TYR A 226 -24.60 -11.88 -3.15
CA TYR A 226 -24.89 -11.03 -1.99
C TYR A 226 -23.63 -10.41 -1.36
N ALA A 227 -22.46 -10.62 -1.95
CA ALA A 227 -21.26 -9.85 -1.64
C ALA A 227 -21.29 -8.47 -2.33
N GLY A 228 -20.45 -7.53 -1.89
CA GLY A 228 -20.45 -6.19 -2.49
C GLY A 228 -21.34 -5.19 -1.76
N TYR A 229 -21.19 -3.91 -2.12
CA TYR A 229 -22.04 -2.85 -1.59
C TYR A 229 -23.50 -3.04 -2.03
N GLU A 230 -23.71 -3.35 -3.31
CA GLU A 230 -25.03 -3.64 -3.86
C GLU A 230 -25.56 -5.00 -3.38
N GLY A 231 -24.74 -6.05 -3.38
CA GLY A 231 -25.16 -7.38 -2.95
C GLY A 231 -25.58 -7.45 -1.47
N ALA A 232 -24.97 -6.66 -0.59
CA ALA A 232 -25.41 -6.56 0.80
C ALA A 232 -26.83 -5.97 0.90
N ILE A 233 -27.15 -4.93 0.12
CA ILE A 233 -28.50 -4.35 0.03
C ILE A 233 -29.46 -5.38 -0.57
N ARG A 234 -29.02 -6.07 -1.62
CA ARG A 234 -29.78 -7.15 -2.25
C ARG A 234 -30.10 -8.28 -1.27
N CYS A 235 -29.19 -8.65 -0.37
CA CYS A 235 -29.44 -9.67 0.65
C CYS A 235 -30.53 -9.25 1.66
N LEU A 236 -30.55 -7.97 2.06
CA LEU A 236 -31.61 -7.42 2.90
C LEU A 236 -32.97 -7.48 2.20
N VAL A 237 -32.99 -7.12 0.91
CA VAL A 237 -34.22 -6.97 0.11
C VAL A 237 -34.76 -8.32 -0.38
N GLU A 238 -33.89 -9.20 -0.87
CA GLU A 238 -34.27 -10.41 -1.62
C GLU A 238 -34.06 -11.72 -0.84
N ASN A 239 -33.20 -11.74 0.19
CA ASN A 239 -32.84 -13.00 0.88
C ASN A 239 -33.16 -13.01 2.39
N GLY A 240 -34.07 -12.14 2.80
CA GLY A 240 -34.56 -12.07 4.18
C GLY A 240 -33.48 -11.70 5.20
N GLY A 241 -32.49 -10.89 4.84
CA GLY A 241 -31.68 -10.19 5.84
C GLY A 241 -32.50 -9.12 6.55
N ASP A 242 -32.13 -8.71 7.76
CA ASP A 242 -32.82 -7.67 8.56
C ASP A 242 -32.02 -6.36 8.65
N VAL A 243 -30.70 -6.45 8.50
CA VAL A 243 -29.77 -5.32 8.45
C VAL A 243 -28.75 -5.53 7.33
N ALA A 244 -28.47 -4.48 6.55
CA ALA A 244 -27.37 -4.45 5.59
C ALA A 244 -26.38 -3.35 5.91
N PHE A 245 -25.09 -3.70 5.81
CA PHE A 245 -23.99 -2.76 5.93
C PHE A 245 -23.50 -2.39 4.53
N SER A 246 -23.70 -1.13 4.12
CA SER A 246 -23.34 -0.66 2.77
C SER A 246 -23.06 0.85 2.78
N LYS A 247 -22.97 1.46 1.59
CA LYS A 247 -22.69 2.89 1.41
C LYS A 247 -23.92 3.65 0.94
N THR A 248 -24.03 4.92 1.33
CA THR A 248 -25.13 5.82 0.93
C THR A 248 -25.38 5.81 -0.58
N ILE A 249 -24.35 6.01 -1.40
CA ILE A 249 -24.48 6.00 -2.88
C ILE A 249 -25.10 4.70 -3.40
N ASN A 250 -24.71 3.54 -2.86
CA ASN A 250 -25.23 2.25 -3.31
C ASN A 250 -26.68 2.04 -2.88
N VAL A 251 -27.08 2.54 -1.70
CA VAL A 251 -28.50 2.55 -1.29
C VAL A 251 -29.30 3.41 -2.26
N ARG A 252 -28.84 4.63 -2.53
CA ARG A 252 -29.53 5.58 -3.42
C ARG A 252 -29.66 5.00 -4.83
N LYS A 253 -28.59 4.43 -5.39
CA LYS A 253 -28.63 3.73 -6.69
C LYS A 253 -29.56 2.52 -6.69
N TYR A 254 -29.51 1.66 -5.67
CA TYR A 254 -30.34 0.45 -5.60
C TYR A 254 -31.84 0.78 -5.65
N PHE A 255 -32.25 1.87 -4.99
CA PHE A 255 -33.64 2.34 -4.92
C PHE A 255 -34.01 3.39 -5.99
N GLY A 256 -33.13 3.69 -6.96
CA GLY A 256 -33.41 4.66 -8.03
C GLY A 256 -33.54 6.11 -7.53
N LEU A 257 -32.86 6.46 -6.44
CA LEU A 257 -32.85 7.80 -5.85
C LEU A 257 -31.70 8.66 -6.43
N PRO A 258 -31.82 10.00 -6.45
CA PRO A 258 -30.71 10.91 -6.78
C PRO A 258 -29.49 10.64 -5.92
N VAL A 259 -28.27 10.59 -6.45
CA VAL A 259 -27.09 10.33 -5.59
C VAL A 259 -26.76 11.53 -4.69
N THR A 260 -26.95 12.74 -5.19
CA THR A 260 -26.79 14.00 -4.44
C THR A 260 -28.15 14.63 -4.13
N SER A 261 -28.21 15.43 -3.06
CA SER A 261 -29.43 16.19 -2.72
C SER A 261 -29.83 17.12 -3.86
N GLY A 262 -31.06 16.98 -4.35
CA GLY A 262 -31.56 17.76 -5.50
C GLY A 262 -31.00 17.35 -6.87
N GLY A 263 -30.21 16.29 -6.94
CA GLY A 263 -29.66 15.76 -8.19
C GLY A 263 -30.66 14.92 -9.00
N VAL A 264 -30.22 14.41 -10.14
CA VAL A 264 -30.97 13.44 -10.97
C VAL A 264 -30.68 12.02 -10.48
N PRO A 265 -31.66 11.09 -10.50
CA PRO A 265 -31.40 9.67 -10.27
C PRO A 265 -30.27 9.13 -11.15
N ALA A 266 -29.40 8.31 -10.59
CA ALA A 266 -28.29 7.69 -11.32
C ALA A 266 -28.73 6.55 -12.27
N GLY A 267 -30.03 6.24 -12.31
CA GLY A 267 -30.62 5.17 -13.11
C GLY A 267 -31.94 4.70 -12.50
N PRO A 268 -32.62 3.74 -13.15
CA PRO A 268 -33.79 3.07 -12.56
C PRO A 268 -33.37 2.26 -11.32
N ALA A 269 -34.34 1.99 -10.42
CA ALA A 269 -34.11 1.11 -9.28
C ALA A 269 -33.65 -0.28 -9.75
N VAL A 270 -32.67 -0.85 -9.06
CA VAL A 270 -32.13 -2.19 -9.35
C VAL A 270 -33.21 -3.27 -9.13
N ASN A 271 -34.03 -3.09 -8.10
CA ASN A 271 -35.22 -3.91 -7.88
C ASN A 271 -36.48 -3.01 -7.89
N PRO A 272 -37.25 -2.99 -9.00
CA PRO A 272 -38.44 -2.16 -9.13
C PRO A 272 -39.57 -2.46 -8.14
N THR A 273 -39.54 -3.63 -7.50
CA THR A 273 -40.55 -4.03 -6.51
C THR A 273 -40.22 -3.56 -5.09
N ALA A 274 -38.97 -3.17 -4.84
CA ALA A 274 -38.52 -2.73 -3.54
C ALA A 274 -38.77 -1.23 -3.38
N ARG A 275 -39.64 -0.85 -2.44
CA ARG A 275 -40.02 0.54 -2.25
C ARG A 275 -39.07 1.23 -1.26
N PRO A 276 -38.57 2.45 -1.55
CA PRO A 276 -37.64 3.15 -0.67
C PRO A 276 -38.17 3.36 0.76
N GLU A 277 -39.47 3.60 0.91
CA GLU A 277 -40.15 3.84 2.19
C GLU A 277 -40.18 2.62 3.13
N ASP A 278 -39.95 1.42 2.60
CA ASP A 278 -39.88 0.20 3.41
C ASP A 278 -38.55 0.09 4.17
N PHE A 279 -37.61 1.01 3.92
CA PHE A 279 -36.26 0.99 4.48
C PHE A 279 -35.85 2.33 5.10
N VAL A 280 -35.05 2.24 6.16
CA VAL A 280 -34.51 3.41 6.88
C VAL A 280 -33.04 3.18 7.22
N TYR A 281 -32.29 4.27 7.37
CA TYR A 281 -30.97 4.23 7.99
C TYR A 281 -31.13 4.08 9.50
N LEU A 282 -30.41 3.15 10.11
CA LEU A 282 -30.25 3.06 11.57
C LEU A 282 -29.00 3.87 11.96
N CYS A 283 -29.14 4.79 12.90
CA CYS A 283 -28.09 5.72 13.34
C CYS A 283 -27.34 5.19 14.58
N GLU A 284 -26.15 5.72 14.89
CA GLU A 284 -25.35 5.30 16.05
C GLU A 284 -26.06 5.51 17.40
N ASP A 285 -26.95 6.50 17.48
CA ASP A 285 -27.76 6.80 18.67
C ASP A 285 -29.01 5.89 18.80
N GLY A 286 -29.21 4.94 17.87
CA GLY A 286 -30.36 4.05 17.82
C GLY A 286 -31.60 4.65 17.15
N THR A 287 -31.56 5.92 16.72
CA THR A 287 -32.64 6.53 15.94
C THR A 287 -32.63 6.04 14.50
N THR A 288 -33.71 6.30 13.75
CA THR A 288 -33.80 5.96 12.33
C THR A 288 -34.08 7.18 11.47
N ARG A 289 -33.49 7.22 10.26
CA ARG A 289 -33.72 8.28 9.27
C ARG A 289 -34.22 7.71 7.93
N PRO A 290 -35.18 8.35 7.24
CA PRO A 290 -35.62 7.93 5.91
C PRO A 290 -34.50 7.96 4.87
N ILE A 291 -34.46 6.99 3.96
CA ILE A 291 -33.41 6.94 2.93
C ILE A 291 -33.61 7.98 1.81
N ALA A 292 -34.85 8.40 1.56
CA ALA A 292 -35.19 9.39 0.54
C ALA A 292 -34.76 10.81 0.92
N GLY A 293 -34.55 11.09 2.21
CA GLY A 293 -34.20 12.42 2.73
C GLY A 293 -35.42 13.36 2.72
N GLY A 294 -36.18 13.39 3.82
CA GLY A 294 -37.43 14.14 3.92
C GLY A 294 -37.33 15.54 4.53
N ASP A 295 -36.28 15.85 5.29
CA ASP A 295 -36.31 17.02 6.21
C ASP A 295 -35.02 17.86 6.21
N GLY A 296 -34.20 17.76 5.17
CA GLY A 296 -32.88 18.41 5.13
C GLY A 296 -31.87 17.86 6.15
N GLN A 297 -32.21 16.79 6.87
CA GLN A 297 -31.31 16.14 7.82
C GLN A 297 -30.23 15.33 7.09
N PRO A 298 -28.96 15.41 7.52
CA PRO A 298 -27.86 14.66 6.91
C PRO A 298 -28.06 13.14 7.10
N VAL A 299 -27.43 12.34 6.25
CA VAL A 299 -27.39 10.88 6.43
C VAL A 299 -26.71 10.57 7.76
N CYS A 300 -27.27 9.67 8.56
CA CYS A 300 -26.60 9.22 9.77
C CYS A 300 -25.59 8.09 9.45
N SER A 301 -24.40 8.53 9.08
CA SER A 301 -23.26 7.66 8.76
C SER A 301 -22.56 7.17 10.04
N TRP A 302 -22.15 5.91 10.04
CA TRP A 302 -21.38 5.26 11.11
C TRP A 302 -19.86 5.35 10.92
N ALA A 303 -19.44 5.74 9.72
CA ALA A 303 -18.07 6.10 9.44
C ALA A 303 -18.01 6.84 8.12
N GLN A 304 -17.16 7.85 8.09
CA GLN A 304 -16.93 8.64 6.91
C GLN A 304 -15.48 8.38 6.49
N ARG A 305 -15.26 8.06 5.22
CA ARG A 305 -13.89 8.13 4.67
C ARG A 305 -13.73 9.47 3.97
N PRO A 306 -12.76 10.29 4.36
CA PRO A 306 -12.41 11.50 3.63
C PRO A 306 -12.02 11.22 2.17
N TRP A 307 -12.03 12.27 1.36
CA TRP A 307 -11.52 12.21 0.00
C TRP A 307 -10.00 12.07 -0.03
N GLN A 308 -9.48 11.62 -1.17
CA GLN A 308 -8.06 11.82 -1.47
C GLN A 308 -7.81 13.32 -1.63
N VAL A 309 -6.60 13.78 -1.32
CA VAL A 309 -6.31 15.20 -1.24
C VAL A 309 -5.03 15.58 -1.97
N LEU A 310 -4.93 16.84 -2.35
CA LEU A 310 -3.63 17.49 -2.50
C LEU A 310 -3.22 18.05 -1.15
N LEU A 311 -2.08 17.59 -0.66
CA LEU A 311 -1.50 17.95 0.62
C LEU A 311 -0.26 18.81 0.36
N GLY A 312 -0.25 20.02 0.90
CA GLY A 312 0.83 20.99 0.76
C GLY A 312 1.57 21.25 2.07
N ASN A 313 2.67 21.99 2.02
CA ASN A 313 3.27 22.59 3.22
C ASN A 313 2.54 23.88 3.64
N GLY A 314 2.83 24.38 4.84
CA GLY A 314 2.16 25.56 5.41
C GLY A 314 2.47 26.89 4.72
N ASP A 315 3.47 26.92 3.84
CA ASP A 315 3.84 28.13 3.08
C ASP A 315 2.82 28.40 1.95
N LEU A 316 1.98 27.41 1.60
CA LEU A 316 0.89 27.52 0.63
C LEU A 316 -0.34 28.17 1.26
N SER A 317 -0.37 29.51 1.25
CA SER A 317 -1.48 30.31 1.76
C SER A 317 -1.79 31.52 0.87
N GLY A 318 -2.95 32.15 1.09
CA GLY A 318 -3.35 33.40 0.44
C GLY A 318 -3.30 33.32 -1.10
N ALA A 319 -2.70 34.35 -1.72
CA ALA A 319 -2.59 34.47 -3.18
C ALA A 319 -1.80 33.31 -3.81
N ARG A 320 -0.74 32.82 -3.13
CA ARG A 320 0.07 31.70 -3.63
C ARG A 320 -0.74 30.41 -3.72
N LEU A 321 -1.60 30.16 -2.74
CA LEU A 321 -2.52 29.02 -2.78
C LEU A 321 -3.55 29.15 -3.91
N GLN A 322 -4.12 30.35 -4.09
CA GLN A 322 -5.09 30.60 -5.17
C GLN A 322 -4.46 30.40 -6.55
N GLU A 323 -3.22 30.85 -6.75
CA GLU A 323 -2.46 30.60 -7.97
C GLU A 323 -2.26 29.09 -8.19
N LEU A 324 -1.82 28.34 -7.16
CA LEU A 324 -1.66 26.88 -7.23
C LEU A 324 -2.97 26.18 -7.61
N GLN A 325 -4.07 26.54 -6.97
CA GLN A 325 -5.39 25.97 -7.27
C GLN A 325 -5.82 26.28 -8.70
N SER A 326 -5.55 27.49 -9.20
CA SER A 326 -5.84 27.88 -10.58
C SER A 326 -5.05 27.05 -11.59
N VAL A 327 -3.73 26.95 -11.42
CA VAL A 327 -2.87 26.18 -12.35
C VAL A 327 -3.13 24.68 -12.24
N GLY A 328 -3.45 24.17 -11.06
CA GLY A 328 -3.85 22.77 -10.85
C GLY A 328 -5.18 22.43 -11.55
N GLN A 329 -6.17 23.34 -11.49
CA GLN A 329 -7.41 23.19 -12.25
C GLN A 329 -7.19 23.26 -13.76
N GLN A 330 -6.32 24.15 -14.24
CA GLN A 330 -5.95 24.22 -15.65
C GLN A 330 -5.33 22.90 -16.14
N LEU A 331 -4.35 22.37 -15.39
CA LEU A 331 -3.72 21.08 -15.70
C LEU A 331 -4.76 19.95 -15.75
N HIS A 332 -5.63 19.89 -14.75
CA HIS A 332 -6.66 18.87 -14.68
C HIS A 332 -7.65 18.98 -15.86
N ARG A 333 -8.12 20.19 -16.20
CA ARG A 333 -9.02 20.40 -17.34
C ARG A 333 -8.35 20.04 -18.67
N TYR A 334 -7.07 20.37 -18.84
CA TYR A 334 -6.34 20.07 -20.07
C TYR A 334 -6.33 18.57 -20.35
N TRP A 335 -5.88 17.75 -19.39
CA TRP A 335 -5.75 16.30 -19.58
C TRP A 335 -7.07 15.52 -19.46
N THR A 336 -8.14 16.15 -19.00
CA THR A 336 -9.49 15.56 -18.99
C THR A 336 -10.34 15.98 -20.18
N ALA A 337 -9.84 16.86 -21.05
CA ALA A 337 -10.49 17.27 -22.27
C ALA A 337 -10.58 16.10 -23.29
N PRO A 338 -11.66 16.02 -24.10
CA PRO A 338 -11.83 14.97 -25.11
C PRO A 338 -10.65 14.84 -26.07
N GLU A 339 -9.99 15.94 -26.41
CA GLU A 339 -8.93 16.04 -27.41
C GLU A 339 -7.61 15.38 -26.98
N GLN A 340 -7.39 15.18 -25.68
CA GLN A 340 -6.12 14.69 -25.12
C GLN A 340 -6.11 13.17 -24.85
N GLU A 341 -6.73 12.38 -25.75
CA GLU A 341 -6.92 10.93 -25.54
C GLU A 341 -5.59 10.15 -25.43
N SER A 342 -4.58 10.52 -26.23
CA SER A 342 -3.32 9.75 -26.34
C SER A 342 -2.51 9.66 -25.04
N ASP A 343 -2.61 10.68 -24.19
CA ASP A 343 -1.85 10.78 -22.94
C ASP A 343 -2.72 10.58 -21.70
N ARG A 344 -4.01 10.25 -21.88
CA ARG A 344 -4.96 10.11 -20.79
C ARG A 344 -4.57 9.02 -19.80
N ALA A 345 -4.09 7.88 -20.29
CA ALA A 345 -3.61 6.79 -19.44
C ALA A 345 -2.40 7.21 -18.59
N THR A 346 -1.50 8.00 -19.16
CA THR A 346 -0.33 8.55 -18.45
C THR A 346 -0.76 9.57 -17.39
N ALA A 347 -1.66 10.49 -17.74
CA ALA A 347 -2.22 11.47 -16.80
C ALA A 347 -2.95 10.80 -15.63
N GLN A 348 -3.65 9.69 -15.87
CA GLN A 348 -4.31 8.89 -14.83
C GLN A 348 -3.32 8.29 -13.81
N ARG A 349 -2.09 7.95 -14.21
CA ARG A 349 -1.03 7.52 -13.28
C ARG A 349 -0.63 8.63 -12.30
N LEU A 350 -0.81 9.89 -12.70
CA LEU A 350 -0.65 11.10 -11.88
C LEU A 350 -1.96 11.57 -11.22
N TRP A 351 -2.99 10.72 -11.19
CA TRP A 351 -4.29 11.01 -10.56
C TRP A 351 -5.05 12.18 -11.23
N ILE A 352 -4.78 12.41 -12.51
CA ILE A 352 -5.55 13.33 -13.34
C ILE A 352 -6.56 12.50 -14.13
N ASP A 353 -7.78 12.40 -13.62
CA ASP A 353 -8.86 11.60 -14.19
C ASP A 353 -10.15 12.41 -14.25
N ARG A 354 -10.85 12.36 -15.38
CA ARG A 354 -12.15 13.02 -15.60
C ARG A 354 -13.22 12.53 -14.63
N ASN A 355 -13.10 11.29 -14.17
CA ASN A 355 -14.01 10.69 -13.20
C ASN A 355 -13.67 11.09 -11.76
N ALA A 356 -12.50 11.71 -11.54
CA ALA A 356 -12.01 12.15 -10.25
C ALA A 356 -11.67 13.65 -10.24
N PRO A 357 -12.64 14.55 -10.48
CA PRO A 357 -12.40 16.00 -10.53
C PRO A 357 -11.72 16.53 -9.27
N LEU A 358 -10.80 17.46 -9.51
CA LEU A 358 -10.14 18.22 -8.45
C LEU A 358 -11.06 19.35 -7.95
N VAL A 359 -11.41 19.30 -6.67
CA VAL A 359 -12.23 20.29 -5.98
C VAL A 359 -11.36 21.09 -5.01
N ALA A 360 -11.12 22.35 -5.37
CA ALA A 360 -10.37 23.28 -4.52
C ALA A 360 -11.15 23.60 -3.23
N ARG A 361 -10.42 23.77 -2.12
CA ARG A 361 -11.00 24.24 -0.86
C ARG A 361 -10.81 25.74 -0.71
N ASN A 362 -11.83 26.43 -0.20
CA ASN A 362 -11.74 27.87 0.11
C ASN A 362 -10.74 28.14 1.26
N GLU A 363 -10.70 27.22 2.23
CA GLU A 363 -9.80 27.25 3.38
C GLU A 363 -9.05 25.94 3.49
N THR A 364 -7.77 26.04 3.83
CA THR A 364 -6.94 24.88 4.11
C THR A 364 -7.35 24.25 5.44
N LEU A 365 -7.10 22.96 5.58
CA LEU A 365 -7.29 22.25 6.85
C LEU A 365 -6.00 21.56 7.24
N ALA A 366 -5.66 21.62 8.53
CA ALA A 366 -4.59 20.79 9.06
C ALA A 366 -4.99 19.30 8.94
N PRO A 367 -4.02 18.38 8.74
CA PRO A 367 -4.28 16.95 8.64
C PRO A 367 -5.19 16.38 9.72
N ARG A 368 -4.97 16.75 10.99
CA ARG A 368 -5.77 16.27 12.12
C ARG A 368 -7.22 16.72 12.02
N ASP A 369 -7.45 18.01 11.72
CA ASP A 369 -8.79 18.57 11.57
C ASP A 369 -9.53 17.95 10.39
N TYR A 370 -8.82 17.73 9.27
CA TYR A 370 -9.38 17.07 8.10
C TYR A 370 -9.89 15.65 8.41
N LEU A 371 -9.09 14.86 9.14
CA LEU A 371 -9.47 13.50 9.56
C LEU A 371 -10.54 13.50 10.65
N ALA A 372 -10.50 14.47 11.58
CA ALA A 372 -11.46 14.61 12.67
C ALA A 372 -12.88 14.90 12.15
N ARG A 373 -13.03 15.68 11.07
CA ARG A 373 -14.34 15.93 10.45
C ARG A 373 -15.07 14.66 10.01
N ALA A 374 -14.34 13.58 9.75
CA ALA A 374 -14.88 12.29 9.36
C ALA A 374 -14.86 11.23 10.48
N ASN A 375 -14.37 11.60 11.68
CA ASN A 375 -13.96 10.67 12.73
C ASN A 375 -13.08 9.52 12.19
N TYR A 376 -12.25 9.79 11.16
CA TYR A 376 -11.51 8.75 10.45
C TYR A 376 -10.19 8.40 11.13
N ALA A 377 -9.62 9.32 11.93
CA ALA A 377 -8.46 9.04 12.77
C ALA A 377 -8.74 7.84 13.69
N GLU A 378 -9.93 7.81 14.31
CA GLU A 378 -10.36 6.68 15.16
C GLU A 378 -10.50 5.36 14.41
N VAL A 379 -10.87 5.41 13.12
CA VAL A 379 -10.97 4.22 12.26
C VAL A 379 -9.58 3.70 11.95
N ILE A 380 -8.62 4.59 11.68
CA ILE A 380 -7.22 4.24 11.48
C ILE A 380 -6.58 3.73 12.77
N GLU A 381 -6.92 4.34 13.91
CA GLU A 381 -6.37 4.02 15.23
C GLU A 381 -7.04 2.84 15.93
N ARG A 382 -8.00 2.22 15.25
CA ARG A 382 -8.68 1.05 15.78
C ARG A 382 -7.68 -0.04 16.16
N GLU A 383 -7.86 -0.59 17.36
CA GLU A 383 -7.18 -1.81 17.75
C GLU A 383 -7.53 -2.92 16.75
N GLY A 384 -6.49 -3.48 16.14
CA GLY A 384 -6.66 -4.54 15.18
C GLY A 384 -7.03 -5.85 15.83
N ARG A 385 -7.13 -6.86 14.98
CA ARG A 385 -7.13 -8.27 15.35
C ARG A 385 -6.06 -8.56 16.41
N TYR A 386 -4.83 -8.13 16.22
CA TYR A 386 -3.75 -8.45 17.15
C TYR A 386 -3.58 -7.34 18.20
N GLY A 387 -3.81 -7.67 19.48
CA GLY A 387 -3.84 -6.72 20.59
C GLY A 387 -2.48 -6.35 21.19
N ASN A 388 -1.40 -7.06 20.84
CA ASN A 388 -0.06 -6.80 21.38
C ASN A 388 0.76 -5.97 20.38
N VAL A 389 1.61 -5.06 20.88
CA VAL A 389 2.62 -4.39 20.05
C VAL A 389 3.73 -5.39 19.74
N LEU A 390 4.09 -5.53 18.46
CA LEU A 390 5.17 -6.40 18.02
C LEU A 390 6.49 -5.61 17.93
N ARG A 391 7.47 -5.98 18.74
CA ARG A 391 8.76 -5.28 18.86
C ARG A 391 9.77 -5.87 17.89
N LEU A 392 9.99 -5.17 16.79
CA LEU A 392 11.01 -5.48 15.78
C LEU A 392 12.36 -4.89 16.23
N CYS A 393 13.33 -5.76 16.46
CA CYS A 393 14.71 -5.37 16.69
C CYS A 393 15.43 -5.05 15.38
N VAL A 394 16.06 -3.90 15.31
CA VAL A 394 16.89 -3.42 14.19
C VAL A 394 18.31 -3.18 14.67
N VAL A 395 19.29 -3.35 13.77
CA VAL A 395 20.72 -3.42 14.15
C VAL A 395 21.51 -2.17 13.78
N SER A 396 20.88 -1.18 13.14
CA SER A 396 21.54 0.09 12.78
C SER A 396 20.57 1.28 12.80
N GLU A 397 21.11 2.49 12.91
CA GLU A 397 20.32 3.72 12.87
C GLU A 397 19.59 3.93 11.51
N PRO A 398 20.20 3.64 10.34
CA PRO A 398 19.48 3.57 9.08
C PRO A 398 18.26 2.64 9.10
N GLU A 399 18.42 1.41 9.63
CA GLU A 399 17.30 0.48 9.77
C GLU A 399 16.24 0.98 10.75
N ARG A 400 16.64 1.63 11.85
CA ARG A 400 15.70 2.27 12.77
C ARG A 400 14.88 3.34 12.06
N GLN A 401 15.49 4.22 11.27
CA GLN A 401 14.76 5.22 10.51
C GLN A 401 13.77 4.60 9.52
N LYS A 402 14.17 3.53 8.81
CA LYS A 402 13.26 2.81 7.90
C LYS A 402 12.14 2.12 8.67
N CYS A 403 12.43 1.47 9.80
CA CYS A 403 11.45 0.81 10.65
C CYS A 403 10.42 1.81 11.21
N GLU A 404 10.87 2.98 11.67
CA GLU A 404 10.00 4.02 12.20
C GLU A 404 9.00 4.54 11.15
N LEU A 405 9.43 4.69 9.90
CA LEU A 405 8.52 5.06 8.81
C LEU A 405 7.63 3.88 8.39
N MET A 406 8.19 2.67 8.33
CA MET A 406 7.48 1.43 8.03
C MET A 406 6.32 1.19 9.01
N ARG A 407 6.54 1.38 10.33
CA ARG A 407 5.47 1.18 11.33
C ARG A 407 4.33 2.18 11.16
N GLN A 408 4.61 3.42 10.76
CA GLN A 408 3.58 4.42 10.47
C GLN A 408 2.81 4.08 9.19
N ALA A 409 3.53 3.66 8.14
CA ALA A 409 2.94 3.18 6.90
C ALA A 409 2.01 1.98 7.14
N ALA A 410 2.48 1.01 7.90
CA ALA A 410 1.74 -0.19 8.25
C ALA A 410 0.49 0.13 9.07
N TYR A 411 0.66 0.91 10.15
CA TYR A 411 -0.42 1.24 11.06
C TYR A 411 -1.55 2.02 10.37
N SER A 412 -1.19 3.03 9.57
CA SER A 412 -2.16 3.83 8.80
C SER A 412 -2.97 3.01 7.78
N ARG A 413 -2.50 1.82 7.41
CA ARG A 413 -3.16 0.90 6.45
C ARG A 413 -3.80 -0.31 7.10
N ASP A 414 -4.06 -0.22 8.40
CA ASP A 414 -4.69 -1.27 9.20
C ASP A 414 -3.88 -2.60 9.19
N ILE A 415 -2.57 -2.52 8.97
CA ILE A 415 -1.66 -3.63 9.23
C ILE A 415 -1.42 -3.67 10.74
N ARG A 416 -1.64 -4.85 11.31
CA ARG A 416 -1.65 -5.12 12.75
C ARG A 416 -0.96 -6.47 13.01
N PRO A 417 -0.40 -6.76 14.20
CA PRO A 417 -0.23 -5.86 15.34
C PRO A 417 0.54 -4.59 15.01
N ALA A 418 0.40 -3.56 15.85
CA ALA A 418 1.24 -2.37 15.72
C ALA A 418 2.71 -2.75 15.90
N LEU A 419 3.58 -2.19 15.06
CA LEU A 419 5.03 -2.42 15.16
C LEU A 419 5.67 -1.37 16.07
N SER A 420 6.65 -1.80 16.85
CA SER A 420 7.60 -0.94 17.57
C SER A 420 9.01 -1.30 17.15
N CYS A 421 9.89 -0.30 17.05
CA CYS A 421 11.27 -0.48 16.59
C CYS A 421 12.23 -0.36 17.78
N VAL A 422 13.06 -1.38 17.97
CA VAL A 422 14.04 -1.43 19.06
C VAL A 422 15.43 -1.51 18.45
N LEU A 423 16.29 -0.52 18.74
CA LEU A 423 17.66 -0.51 18.24
C LEU A 423 18.62 -1.17 19.24
N LYS A 424 19.32 -2.21 18.80
CA LYS A 424 20.40 -2.88 19.55
C LYS A 424 21.52 -3.31 18.60
N THR A 425 22.62 -3.86 19.11
CA THR A 425 23.61 -4.54 18.24
C THR A 425 23.04 -5.87 17.75
N HIS A 426 23.68 -6.49 16.74
CA HIS A 426 23.26 -7.78 16.20
C HIS A 426 23.12 -8.86 17.29
N GLU A 427 24.14 -9.04 18.13
CA GLU A 427 24.15 -10.04 19.21
C GLU A 427 23.09 -9.73 20.27
N ALA A 428 22.90 -8.46 20.60
CA ALA A 428 21.92 -8.02 21.58
C ALA A 428 20.47 -8.14 21.06
N CYS A 429 20.23 -7.98 19.76
CA CYS A 429 18.94 -8.29 19.15
C CYS A 429 18.63 -9.79 19.23
N VAL A 430 19.59 -10.64 18.87
CA VAL A 430 19.44 -12.11 18.97
C VAL A 430 19.13 -12.53 20.40
N ALA A 431 19.87 -12.00 21.39
CA ALA A 431 19.63 -12.28 22.80
C ALA A 431 18.24 -11.77 23.26
N ALA A 432 17.86 -10.54 22.90
CA ALA A 432 16.58 -9.96 23.28
C ALA A 432 15.39 -10.77 22.76
N VAL A 433 15.47 -11.25 21.50
CA VAL A 433 14.43 -12.11 20.91
C VAL A 433 14.42 -13.48 21.58
N ARG A 434 15.60 -14.13 21.72
CA ARG A 434 15.72 -15.45 22.36
C ARG A 434 15.12 -15.47 23.76
N ASP A 435 15.44 -14.46 24.56
CA ASP A 435 15.03 -14.34 25.96
C ASP A 435 13.59 -13.80 26.09
N GLY A 436 13.00 -13.29 25.00
CA GLY A 436 11.65 -12.73 24.98
C GLY A 436 11.48 -11.46 25.82
N THR A 437 12.57 -10.73 26.06
CA THR A 437 12.62 -9.59 27.00
C THR A 437 12.21 -8.30 26.31
N ASP A 438 13.08 -7.74 25.48
CA ASP A 438 12.93 -6.41 24.87
C ASP A 438 12.47 -6.44 23.41
N ALA A 439 12.53 -7.60 22.75
CA ALA A 439 12.19 -7.76 21.34
C ALA A 439 11.46 -9.08 21.10
N ASP A 440 10.58 -9.08 20.11
CA ASP A 440 9.80 -10.27 19.72
C ASP A 440 10.31 -10.87 18.40
N VAL A 441 10.86 -10.01 17.53
CA VAL A 441 11.28 -10.37 16.17
C VAL A 441 12.59 -9.69 15.82
N VAL A 442 13.42 -10.38 15.04
CA VAL A 442 14.58 -9.79 14.36
C VAL A 442 14.67 -10.33 12.93
N VAL A 443 15.08 -9.49 11.99
CA VAL A 443 15.37 -9.92 10.62
C VAL A 443 16.87 -10.15 10.50
N LEU A 444 17.28 -11.37 10.12
CA LEU A 444 18.69 -11.74 10.01
C LEU A 444 18.96 -12.33 8.64
N ARG A 445 20.10 -11.96 8.05
CA ARG A 445 20.59 -12.57 6.80
C ARG A 445 21.26 -13.91 7.03
N THR A 446 21.99 -14.06 8.13
CA THR A 446 22.70 -15.29 8.43
C THR A 446 21.81 -16.27 9.21
N PRO A 447 21.92 -17.58 8.95
CA PRO A 447 21.26 -18.59 9.77
C PRO A 447 21.62 -18.43 11.25
N ASN A 448 20.61 -18.44 12.12
CA ASN A 448 20.81 -18.35 13.56
C ASN A 448 20.25 -19.59 14.27
N ALA A 449 21.13 -20.35 14.92
CA ALA A 449 20.75 -21.59 15.60
C ALA A 449 19.96 -21.37 16.91
N GLN A 450 19.97 -20.16 17.47
CA GLN A 450 19.27 -19.86 18.74
C GLN A 450 17.80 -19.49 18.53
N LEU A 451 17.43 -19.12 17.30
CA LEU A 451 16.10 -18.63 16.94
C LEU A 451 15.40 -19.60 15.98
N GLU A 452 14.12 -19.36 15.72
CA GLU A 452 13.29 -20.08 14.75
C GLU A 452 12.90 -19.12 13.61
N PRO A 453 13.25 -19.42 12.34
CA PRO A 453 12.80 -18.63 11.20
C PRO A 453 11.33 -18.96 10.86
N LEU A 454 10.51 -17.94 10.62
CA LEU A 454 9.10 -18.11 10.22
C LEU A 454 8.84 -17.75 8.75
N LEU A 455 9.53 -16.72 8.25
CA LEU A 455 9.35 -16.19 6.90
C LEU A 455 10.72 -15.91 6.27
N TRP A 456 10.80 -16.05 4.96
CA TRP A 456 12.00 -15.78 4.17
C TRP A 456 11.68 -14.79 3.07
N GLU A 457 12.67 -13.95 2.74
CA GLU A 457 12.66 -13.20 1.49
C GLU A 457 12.56 -14.16 0.30
N THR A 458 11.63 -13.86 -0.58
CA THR A 458 11.56 -14.44 -1.91
C THR A 458 11.93 -13.38 -2.92
N PHE A 459 12.82 -13.73 -3.81
CA PHE A 459 13.18 -12.91 -4.95
C PHE A 459 12.26 -13.29 -6.12
N GLY A 460 11.99 -12.32 -7.01
CA GLY A 460 11.17 -12.55 -8.19
C GLY A 460 11.88 -13.41 -9.22
N ASP A 461 11.77 -13.04 -10.48
CA ASP A 461 12.61 -13.67 -11.49
C ASP A 461 14.09 -13.50 -11.16
N VAL A 462 14.87 -14.52 -11.49
CA VAL A 462 16.32 -14.49 -11.35
C VAL A 462 16.94 -14.65 -12.74
N MET A 463 18.13 -14.11 -12.93
CA MET A 463 18.89 -14.41 -14.14
C MET A 463 19.45 -15.82 -14.02
N VAL A 464 19.29 -16.61 -15.06
CA VAL A 464 19.81 -17.97 -15.14
C VAL A 464 20.59 -18.10 -16.44
N ALA A 465 21.65 -18.91 -16.43
CA ALA A 465 22.22 -19.41 -17.68
C ALA A 465 21.54 -20.73 -18.04
N ILE A 466 21.20 -20.87 -19.31
CA ILE A 466 20.72 -22.11 -19.90
C ILE A 466 21.61 -22.57 -21.03
N ALA A 467 21.72 -23.88 -21.17
CA ALA A 467 22.40 -24.56 -22.26
C ALA A 467 21.58 -25.76 -22.74
N ASP A 468 21.88 -26.27 -23.93
CA ASP A 468 21.35 -27.56 -24.38
C ASP A 468 21.92 -28.71 -23.53
N LYS A 469 21.10 -29.72 -23.23
CA LYS A 469 21.52 -30.94 -22.50
C LYS A 469 22.71 -31.65 -23.14
N THR A 470 22.89 -31.47 -24.45
CA THR A 470 23.97 -32.08 -25.23
C THR A 470 25.25 -31.22 -25.28
N ILE A 471 25.33 -30.13 -24.51
CA ILE A 471 26.49 -29.24 -24.50
C ILE A 471 27.77 -29.99 -24.09
N SER A 472 28.85 -29.80 -24.87
CA SER A 472 30.16 -30.33 -24.52
C SER A 472 30.90 -29.40 -23.56
N ARG A 473 31.78 -29.97 -22.73
CA ARG A 473 32.62 -29.20 -21.78
C ARG A 473 33.48 -28.15 -22.48
N GLU A 474 33.95 -28.44 -23.69
CA GLU A 474 34.73 -27.51 -24.53
C GLU A 474 33.90 -26.31 -24.99
N ARG A 475 32.65 -26.54 -25.47
CA ARG A 475 31.76 -25.46 -25.89
C ARG A 475 31.29 -24.60 -24.72
N LEU A 476 31.10 -25.21 -23.54
CA LEU A 476 30.78 -24.51 -22.30
C LEU A 476 31.89 -23.52 -21.91
N GLN A 477 33.15 -23.84 -22.20
CA GLN A 477 34.30 -23.05 -21.74
C GLN A 477 34.77 -21.98 -22.73
N THR A 478 34.50 -22.16 -24.03
CA THR A 478 35.07 -21.33 -25.10
C THR A 478 34.03 -20.58 -25.92
N GLY A 479 32.76 -20.98 -25.87
CA GLY A 479 31.72 -20.35 -26.66
C GLY A 479 31.20 -19.04 -26.06
N PRO A 480 30.67 -18.12 -26.89
CA PRO A 480 30.11 -16.88 -26.40
C PRO A 480 28.81 -17.11 -25.61
N VAL A 481 28.55 -16.25 -24.64
CA VAL A 481 27.32 -16.25 -23.83
C VAL A 481 26.36 -15.21 -24.40
N ALA A 482 25.19 -15.64 -24.84
CA ALA A 482 24.14 -14.73 -25.33
C ALA A 482 23.40 -14.08 -24.16
N LEU A 483 23.24 -12.77 -24.16
CA LEU A 483 22.45 -12.03 -23.16
C LEU A 483 21.88 -10.73 -23.73
N ASP A 484 20.82 -10.20 -23.13
CA ASP A 484 20.36 -8.85 -23.44
C ASP A 484 21.35 -7.84 -22.82
N LEU A 485 22.08 -7.10 -23.65
CA LEU A 485 23.05 -6.11 -23.16
C LEU A 485 22.39 -4.83 -22.65
N ALA A 486 21.10 -4.61 -22.94
CA ALA A 486 20.33 -3.50 -22.36
C ALA A 486 19.78 -3.83 -20.97
N ASP A 487 19.73 -5.11 -20.58
CA ASP A 487 19.36 -5.54 -19.23
C ASP A 487 20.60 -5.59 -18.31
N GLU A 488 20.71 -4.60 -17.43
CA GLU A 488 21.80 -4.51 -16.45
C GLU A 488 21.92 -5.76 -15.57
N ARG A 489 20.80 -6.46 -15.28
CA ARG A 489 20.82 -7.71 -14.50
C ARG A 489 21.47 -8.84 -15.30
N ALA A 490 21.21 -8.90 -16.60
CA ALA A 490 21.81 -9.89 -17.49
C ALA A 490 23.31 -9.64 -17.66
N VAL A 491 23.72 -8.37 -17.82
CA VAL A 491 25.13 -7.97 -17.90
C VAL A 491 25.89 -8.35 -16.63
N ALA A 492 25.29 -8.08 -15.46
CA ALA A 492 25.91 -8.43 -14.20
C ALA A 492 25.97 -9.95 -13.97
N ALA A 493 24.95 -10.71 -14.40
CA ALA A 493 24.95 -12.18 -14.36
C ALA A 493 26.07 -12.78 -15.25
N PHE A 494 26.34 -12.16 -16.41
CA PHE A 494 27.48 -12.53 -17.25
C PHE A 494 28.81 -12.28 -16.54
N GLY A 495 28.94 -11.14 -15.84
CA GLY A 495 30.12 -10.81 -15.04
C GLY A 495 30.49 -11.91 -14.03
N GLN A 496 29.50 -12.56 -13.42
CA GLN A 496 29.74 -13.67 -12.49
C GLN A 496 30.32 -14.91 -13.18
N LEU A 497 29.73 -15.32 -14.32
CA LEU A 497 30.28 -16.44 -15.10
C LEU A 497 31.71 -16.13 -15.57
N ALA A 498 31.95 -14.90 -16.03
CA ALA A 498 33.26 -14.44 -16.47
C ALA A 498 34.28 -14.38 -15.33
N THR A 499 33.87 -14.18 -14.08
CA THR A 499 34.76 -14.20 -12.91
C THR A 499 35.35 -15.60 -12.70
N ARG A 500 34.54 -16.65 -12.91
CA ARG A 500 34.96 -18.04 -12.78
C ARG A 500 35.69 -18.53 -14.03
N LEU A 501 35.31 -18.01 -15.19
CA LEU A 501 35.92 -18.36 -16.47
C LEU A 501 36.18 -17.09 -17.33
N PRO A 502 37.33 -16.42 -17.12
CA PRO A 502 37.63 -15.13 -17.78
C PRO A 502 37.75 -15.17 -19.30
N SER A 503 37.83 -16.37 -19.90
CA SER A 503 37.87 -16.55 -21.35
C SER A 503 36.50 -16.38 -22.02
N LEU A 504 35.40 -16.35 -21.25
CA LEU A 504 34.06 -16.18 -21.79
C LEU A 504 33.89 -14.78 -22.40
N LYS A 505 33.21 -14.75 -23.55
CA LYS A 505 32.82 -13.52 -24.24
C LYS A 505 31.30 -13.41 -24.26
N SER A 506 30.77 -12.21 -24.16
CA SER A 506 29.35 -11.94 -24.33
C SER A 506 29.00 -11.68 -25.80
N VAL A 507 27.77 -11.99 -26.18
CA VAL A 507 27.14 -11.54 -27.44
C VAL A 507 25.73 -11.05 -27.15
N ASP A 508 25.32 -9.95 -27.79
CA ASP A 508 23.96 -9.42 -27.64
C ASP A 508 22.93 -10.44 -28.16
N ALA A 509 21.91 -10.74 -27.37
CA ALA A 509 20.87 -11.70 -27.71
C ALA A 509 20.08 -11.34 -28.98
N SER A 510 20.08 -10.07 -29.39
CA SER A 510 19.47 -9.58 -30.63
C SER A 510 20.37 -9.76 -31.87
N ALA A 511 21.67 -10.03 -31.69
CA ALA A 511 22.61 -10.19 -32.78
C ALA A 511 22.45 -11.56 -33.48
N PRO A 512 22.67 -11.66 -34.81
CA PRO A 512 22.58 -12.93 -35.55
C PRO A 512 23.50 -14.03 -35.00
N GLU A 513 24.65 -13.63 -34.47
CA GLU A 513 25.68 -14.51 -33.91
C GLU A 513 25.23 -15.20 -32.61
N ALA A 514 24.26 -14.63 -31.89
CA ALA A 514 23.71 -15.20 -30.65
C ALA A 514 22.91 -16.48 -30.87
N ALA A 515 22.53 -16.81 -32.11
CA ALA A 515 21.92 -18.09 -32.44
C ALA A 515 22.86 -19.28 -32.23
N GLY A 516 24.18 -19.06 -32.36
CA GLY A 516 25.21 -20.09 -32.17
C GLY A 516 25.76 -20.20 -30.74
N ALA A 517 25.34 -19.30 -29.84
CA ALA A 517 25.83 -19.23 -28.48
C ALA A 517 25.43 -20.47 -27.66
N PRO A 518 26.39 -21.24 -27.10
CA PRO A 518 26.09 -22.45 -26.34
C PRO A 518 25.45 -22.18 -24.97
N ILE A 519 25.66 -20.98 -24.41
CA ILE A 519 25.05 -20.55 -23.16
C ILE A 519 24.23 -19.29 -23.44
N ARG A 520 23.02 -19.22 -22.87
CA ARG A 520 22.19 -18.02 -22.91
C ARG A 520 21.80 -17.62 -21.50
N ILE A 521 22.03 -16.36 -21.15
CA ILE A 521 21.51 -15.76 -19.92
C ILE A 521 20.10 -15.26 -20.23
N ALA A 522 19.15 -15.69 -19.43
CA ALA A 522 17.76 -15.33 -19.57
C ALA A 522 17.12 -15.14 -18.20
N ASN A 523 16.01 -14.44 -18.20
CA ASN A 523 15.15 -14.32 -17.05
C ASN A 523 14.46 -15.67 -16.77
N SER A 524 14.37 -16.09 -15.51
CA SER A 524 13.75 -17.37 -15.13
C SER A 524 12.29 -17.51 -15.58
N ASN A 525 11.56 -16.41 -15.70
CA ASN A 525 10.17 -16.41 -16.18
C ASN A 525 10.07 -16.58 -17.70
N ALA A 526 11.17 -16.34 -18.43
CA ALA A 526 11.27 -16.51 -19.88
C ALA A 526 11.86 -17.89 -20.26
N LEU A 527 11.96 -18.82 -19.31
CA LEU A 527 12.44 -20.16 -19.59
C LEU A 527 11.48 -20.92 -20.51
N PRO A 528 12.01 -21.72 -21.47
CA PRO A 528 11.18 -22.52 -22.35
C PRO A 528 10.32 -23.51 -21.55
N GLN A 529 9.11 -23.77 -22.04
CA GLN A 529 8.16 -24.73 -21.46
C GLN A 529 7.89 -25.89 -22.42
N GLY A 530 7.31 -26.99 -21.91
CA GLY A 530 6.99 -28.18 -22.70
C GLY A 530 8.24 -28.90 -23.23
N GLU A 531 8.16 -29.48 -24.43
CA GLU A 531 9.24 -30.28 -25.03
C GLU A 531 10.56 -29.51 -25.20
N ALA A 532 10.49 -28.18 -25.37
CA ALA A 532 11.67 -27.32 -25.43
C ALA A 532 12.41 -27.20 -24.08
N ALA A 533 11.69 -27.32 -22.96
CA ALA A 533 12.28 -27.35 -21.62
C ALA A 533 13.09 -28.63 -21.40
N ASP A 534 12.60 -29.75 -21.93
CA ASP A 534 13.23 -31.07 -21.77
C ASP A 534 14.58 -31.19 -22.48
N GLN A 535 14.92 -30.26 -23.38
CA GLN A 535 16.22 -30.22 -24.07
C GLN A 535 17.23 -29.28 -23.41
N LYS A 536 16.83 -28.55 -22.37
CA LYS A 536 17.65 -27.52 -21.73
C LYS A 536 18.03 -27.89 -20.29
N VAL A 537 19.13 -27.32 -19.83
CA VAL A 537 19.62 -27.39 -18.45
C VAL A 537 20.04 -26.01 -17.98
N LEU A 538 19.94 -25.77 -16.68
CA LEU A 538 20.56 -24.63 -16.03
C LEU A 538 22.07 -24.86 -15.96
N VAL A 539 22.86 -23.82 -16.21
CA VAL A 539 24.30 -23.77 -15.95
C VAL A 539 24.49 -22.94 -14.68
N CYS A 540 24.95 -23.58 -13.62
CA CYS A 540 25.19 -22.91 -12.34
C CYS A 540 26.50 -22.10 -12.39
N ASP A 541 26.74 -21.28 -11.37
CA ASP A 541 27.93 -20.42 -11.31
C ASP A 541 29.26 -21.20 -11.22
N ASP A 542 29.20 -22.43 -10.72
CA ASP A 542 30.30 -23.40 -10.71
C ASP A 542 30.40 -24.25 -11.99
N PHE A 543 29.62 -23.92 -13.03
CA PHE A 543 29.49 -24.66 -14.29
C PHE A 543 28.96 -26.08 -14.13
N THR A 544 28.32 -26.42 -13.01
CA THR A 544 27.51 -27.63 -12.90
C THR A 544 26.15 -27.44 -13.58
N PHE A 545 25.44 -28.56 -13.80
CA PHE A 545 24.15 -28.54 -14.47
C PHE A 545 23.02 -28.93 -13.51
N GLN A 546 21.90 -28.23 -13.60
CA GLN A 546 20.67 -28.54 -12.87
C GLN A 546 19.46 -28.59 -13.82
N PRO A 547 18.41 -29.35 -13.48
CA PRO A 547 17.13 -29.28 -14.20
C PRO A 547 16.56 -27.86 -14.20
N LEU A 548 15.87 -27.45 -15.27
CA LEU A 548 15.19 -26.14 -15.33
C LEU A 548 14.20 -25.90 -14.18
N ALA A 549 13.70 -26.94 -13.50
CA ALA A 549 12.86 -26.79 -12.32
C ALA A 549 13.62 -26.25 -11.07
N ASN A 550 14.96 -26.34 -11.04
CA ASN A 550 15.80 -26.02 -9.89
C ASN A 550 16.37 -24.59 -9.93
N VAL A 551 15.64 -23.63 -10.52
CA VAL A 551 16.06 -22.21 -10.63
C VAL A 551 16.46 -21.62 -9.27
N ALA A 552 15.74 -21.97 -8.19
CA ALA A 552 16.04 -21.49 -6.85
C ALA A 552 17.47 -21.84 -6.38
N MET A 553 18.00 -22.99 -6.82
CA MET A 553 19.31 -23.51 -6.44
C MET A 553 20.41 -23.21 -7.48
N CYS A 554 20.04 -22.88 -8.72
CA CYS A 554 20.97 -22.71 -9.82
C CYS A 554 20.58 -21.49 -10.67
N HIS A 555 21.08 -20.33 -10.26
CA HIS A 555 20.86 -19.06 -10.92
C HIS A 555 22.15 -18.23 -10.91
N LEU A 556 22.28 -17.35 -11.90
CA LEU A 556 23.41 -16.45 -12.03
C LEU A 556 23.10 -15.16 -11.30
N ARG A 557 23.86 -14.93 -10.24
CA ARG A 557 23.86 -13.71 -9.45
C ARG A 557 24.48 -12.59 -10.29
N SER A 558 23.78 -11.47 -10.40
CA SER A 558 24.45 -10.18 -10.54
C SER A 558 25.33 -10.00 -9.30
N ASN A 559 26.66 -9.98 -9.49
CA ASN A 559 27.75 -9.65 -8.55
C ASN A 559 27.39 -9.55 -7.06
N ASP A 560 27.96 -10.42 -6.21
CA ASP A 560 28.34 -10.27 -4.78
C ASP A 560 27.52 -9.41 -3.77
N GLU A 561 26.38 -8.84 -4.12
CA GLU A 561 25.63 -7.90 -3.26
C GLU A 561 24.39 -8.54 -2.63
N ARG A 562 23.98 -9.75 -3.08
CA ARG A 562 22.72 -10.34 -2.61
C ARG A 562 22.66 -10.65 -1.11
N GLY A 563 23.80 -10.72 -0.42
CA GLY A 563 23.87 -11.35 0.90
C GLY A 563 23.19 -12.73 0.90
N PRO A 564 22.99 -13.35 2.06
CA PRO A 564 22.02 -14.42 2.22
C PRO A 564 20.59 -13.84 2.34
N ALA A 565 19.59 -14.56 1.81
CA ALA A 565 18.18 -14.20 1.94
C ALA A 565 17.84 -13.97 3.40
N ALA A 566 17.31 -12.80 3.72
CA ALA A 566 16.93 -12.52 5.09
C ALA A 566 15.73 -13.38 5.50
N ALA A 567 15.74 -13.79 6.76
CA ALA A 567 14.61 -14.47 7.38
C ALA A 567 14.15 -13.68 8.60
N VAL A 568 12.83 -13.75 8.84
CA VAL A 568 12.17 -13.18 10.01
C VAL A 568 12.23 -14.23 11.12
N TYR A 569 12.97 -13.94 12.19
CA TYR A 569 13.22 -14.86 13.30
C TYR A 569 12.42 -14.50 14.55
N VAL A 570 11.97 -15.53 15.25
CA VAL A 570 11.33 -15.47 16.58
C VAL A 570 12.04 -16.41 17.56
N ARG A 571 11.68 -16.37 18.85
CA ARG A 571 12.14 -17.38 19.82
C ARG A 571 11.54 -18.77 19.50
N ARG A 572 12.30 -19.84 19.72
CA ARG A 572 11.92 -21.23 19.40
C ARG A 572 10.69 -21.75 20.18
N GLN A 573 10.48 -21.26 21.39
CA GLN A 573 9.36 -21.64 22.25
C GLN A 573 8.44 -20.43 22.44
N VAL A 574 7.99 -19.84 21.34
CA VAL A 574 7.01 -18.74 21.35
C VAL A 574 5.60 -19.30 21.24
N ASP A 575 4.66 -18.63 21.91
CA ASP A 575 3.25 -18.97 21.83
C ASP A 575 2.75 -18.87 20.38
N GLU A 576 1.90 -19.80 19.96
CA GLU A 576 1.37 -19.83 18.58
C GLU A 576 0.66 -18.52 18.20
N ALA A 577 0.01 -17.86 19.16
CA ALA A 577 -0.60 -16.55 18.94
C ALA A 577 0.42 -15.46 18.51
N VAL A 578 1.66 -15.53 19.01
CA VAL A 578 2.74 -14.62 18.61
C VAL A 578 3.29 -15.03 17.24
N LYS A 579 3.46 -16.33 16.96
CA LYS A 579 3.85 -16.81 15.61
C LYS A 579 2.86 -16.30 14.55
N ASP A 580 1.57 -16.49 14.80
CA ASP A 580 0.50 -16.01 13.93
C ASP A 580 0.53 -14.50 13.76
N SER A 581 0.77 -13.75 14.85
CA SER A 581 0.90 -12.29 14.79
C SER A 581 2.07 -11.84 13.91
N VAL A 582 3.21 -12.52 14.01
CA VAL A 582 4.41 -12.24 13.20
C VAL A 582 4.15 -12.59 11.73
N VAL A 583 3.70 -13.81 11.46
CA VAL A 583 3.40 -14.27 10.10
C VAL A 583 2.41 -13.31 9.44
N HIS A 584 1.32 -12.98 10.13
CA HIS A 584 0.34 -12.05 9.60
C HIS A 584 0.91 -10.65 9.35
N ALA A 585 1.63 -10.05 10.31
CA ALA A 585 2.17 -8.70 10.15
C ALA A 585 3.09 -8.60 8.93
N PHE A 586 4.04 -9.54 8.82
CA PHE A 586 5.07 -9.49 7.78
C PHE A 586 4.54 -9.93 6.41
N THR A 587 3.61 -10.90 6.35
CA THR A 587 2.89 -11.19 5.09
C THR A 587 2.03 -10.00 4.67
N ALA A 588 1.30 -9.35 5.59
CA ALA A 588 0.50 -8.17 5.26
C ALA A 588 1.37 -6.98 4.80
N LEU A 589 2.55 -6.76 5.40
CA LEU A 589 3.54 -5.80 4.92
C LEU A 589 3.95 -6.14 3.48
N SER A 590 4.35 -7.39 3.24
CA SER A 590 4.76 -7.89 1.93
C SER A 590 3.66 -7.74 0.87
N ASP A 591 2.45 -8.17 1.15
CA ASP A 591 1.32 -8.12 0.21
C ASP A 591 0.84 -6.68 -0.04
N THR A 592 1.08 -5.77 0.90
CA THR A 592 0.69 -4.37 0.75
C THR A 592 1.76 -3.55 0.02
N PHE A 593 3.02 -3.70 0.41
CA PHE A 593 4.13 -2.80 0.06
C PHE A 593 5.27 -3.49 -0.70
N GLY A 594 5.17 -4.80 -0.93
CA GLY A 594 6.15 -5.55 -1.70
C GLY A 594 6.19 -5.13 -3.17
N HIS A 595 7.19 -5.63 -3.88
CA HIS A 595 7.41 -5.25 -5.27
C HIS A 595 6.24 -5.71 -6.16
N GLY A 596 5.78 -4.84 -7.05
CA GLY A 596 4.62 -5.07 -7.91
C GLY A 596 3.26 -4.99 -7.22
N GLN A 597 3.22 -4.73 -5.90
CA GLN A 597 1.96 -4.60 -5.16
C GLN A 597 1.34 -3.22 -5.34
N ALA A 598 0.01 -3.14 -5.20
CA ALA A 598 -0.77 -1.93 -5.46
C ALA A 598 -0.34 -0.69 -4.64
N ARG A 599 0.41 -0.87 -3.54
CA ARG A 599 0.90 0.23 -2.69
C ARG A 599 2.42 0.25 -2.51
N GLU A 600 3.18 -0.39 -3.39
CA GLU A 600 4.65 -0.26 -3.43
C GLU A 600 5.08 1.23 -3.48
N GLN A 601 4.43 2.00 -4.35
CA GLN A 601 4.66 3.45 -4.51
C GLN A 601 4.29 4.31 -3.29
N VAL A 602 3.63 3.75 -2.29
CA VAL A 602 3.35 4.45 -1.04
C VAL A 602 4.55 4.35 -0.10
N PHE A 603 5.02 3.13 0.12
CA PHE A 603 6.17 2.82 0.95
C PHE A 603 6.87 1.61 0.34
N ARG A 604 8.14 1.75 -0.04
CA ARG A 604 8.92 0.65 -0.58
C ARG A 604 9.45 -0.22 0.55
N LEU A 605 8.78 -1.34 0.81
CA LEU A 605 9.26 -2.33 1.78
C LEU A 605 10.63 -2.88 1.35
N PHE A 606 10.70 -3.29 0.09
CA PHE A 606 11.92 -3.67 -0.61
C PHE A 606 12.33 -2.53 -1.54
N GLY A 607 13.60 -2.13 -1.49
CA GLY A 607 14.12 -1.06 -2.32
C GLY A 607 14.98 -0.05 -1.54
N PRO A 608 15.41 1.03 -2.22
CA PRO A 608 16.14 2.11 -1.59
C PRO A 608 15.29 2.82 -0.54
N PHE A 609 15.96 3.39 0.46
CA PHE A 609 15.36 4.24 1.48
C PHE A 609 16.18 5.52 1.65
N ARG A 610 15.52 6.67 1.74
CA ARG A 610 16.17 7.96 1.95
C ARG A 610 16.26 8.27 3.45
N LEU A 611 17.48 8.36 3.97
CA LEU A 611 17.75 8.76 5.36
C LEU A 611 17.37 10.21 5.61
N ARG A 612 17.27 10.62 6.88
CA ARG A 612 17.07 12.03 7.28
C ARG A 612 18.18 12.96 6.77
N SER A 613 19.39 12.44 6.56
CA SER A 613 20.51 13.16 5.93
C SER A 613 20.30 13.45 4.44
N GLY A 614 19.32 12.82 3.79
CA GLY A 614 19.11 12.88 2.33
C GLY A 614 19.84 11.77 1.55
N GLU A 615 20.77 11.04 2.19
CA GLU A 615 21.47 9.89 1.63
C GLU A 615 20.50 8.73 1.35
N GLN A 616 20.67 8.06 0.22
CA GLN A 616 19.92 6.85 -0.11
C GLN A 616 20.73 5.63 0.30
N GLN A 617 20.10 4.70 1.01
CA GLN A 617 20.70 3.41 1.35
C GLN A 617 19.84 2.26 0.85
N LEU A 618 20.51 1.18 0.49
CA LEU A 618 19.91 -0.09 0.08
C LEU A 618 19.96 -1.07 1.25
N ASP A 619 19.24 -2.18 1.11
CA ASP A 619 19.40 -3.34 1.99
C ASP A 619 19.19 -3.02 3.48
N LEU A 620 18.21 -2.18 3.77
CA LEU A 620 17.79 -1.86 5.13
C LEU A 620 16.63 -2.77 5.54
N ILE A 621 16.83 -3.56 6.59
CA ILE A 621 15.93 -4.61 7.12
C ILE A 621 15.81 -5.78 6.14
N PHE A 622 15.35 -5.51 4.92
CA PHE A 622 15.21 -6.46 3.83
C PHE A 622 16.09 -6.09 2.63
N HIS A 623 16.42 -7.09 1.83
CA HIS A 623 17.11 -6.93 0.56
C HIS A 623 16.29 -6.09 -0.41
N HIS A 624 16.95 -5.18 -1.13
CA HIS A 624 16.28 -4.22 -2.02
C HIS A 624 15.66 -4.82 -3.29
N TYR A 625 15.93 -6.10 -3.56
CA TYR A 625 15.41 -6.89 -4.70
C TYR A 625 14.43 -7.98 -4.27
N ALA A 626 14.16 -8.11 -2.97
CA ALA A 626 13.12 -9.02 -2.52
C ALA A 626 11.77 -8.56 -3.09
N VAL A 627 10.92 -9.53 -3.42
CA VAL A 627 9.60 -9.27 -4.02
C VAL A 627 8.49 -9.57 -3.02
N ALA A 628 8.69 -10.57 -2.16
CA ALA A 628 7.75 -10.94 -1.12
C ALA A 628 8.44 -11.58 0.09
N LEU A 629 7.68 -11.77 1.17
CA LEU A 629 8.00 -12.63 2.31
C LEU A 629 7.08 -13.85 2.27
N SER A 630 7.66 -15.05 2.29
CA SER A 630 6.91 -16.30 2.28
C SER A 630 7.32 -17.21 3.42
N ALA A 631 6.36 -17.96 3.97
CA ALA A 631 6.69 -19.13 4.77
C ALA A 631 7.20 -20.20 3.79
N ALA A 632 8.43 -20.69 3.97
CA ALA A 632 8.90 -21.84 3.21
C ALA A 632 7.86 -22.95 3.40
N LYS A 633 7.25 -23.43 2.30
CA LYS A 633 6.36 -24.60 2.37
C LYS A 633 7.11 -25.67 3.14
N ARG A 634 6.62 -26.06 4.31
CA ARG A 634 7.05 -27.28 4.99
C ARG A 634 6.85 -28.40 3.97
N SER A 635 7.95 -28.87 3.41
CA SER A 635 8.01 -30.07 2.57
C SER A 635 7.66 -31.30 3.39
#